data_AF-A0AAE5LTY4-F1
#
_entry.id   AF-A0AAE5LTY4-F1
#
_cell.length_a   1.000
_cell.length_b   1.000
_cell.length_c   1.000
_cell.angle_alpha   90.00
_cell.angle_beta   90.00
_cell.angle_gamma   90.00
#
_symmetry.space_group_name_H-M   'P 1'
#
loop_
_entity.id
_entity.type
_entity.pdbx_description
1 polymer ?
#
loop_
_entity_poly.entity_id
_entity_poly.type
_entity_poly.pdbx_seq_one_letter_code
_entity_poly.pdbx_strand_id
1 'polypeptide(L)'
;MTETTTSGLTRLRGSGYGAIIAGVFLAVLSLLLPFVYAAAGILLIGLFGWITARQKNVPTTVAIGVIAIGAIGVVEALPGVGLGLSPLVLAGVAIAFGVFDIIAGTLLDRLPGRA
;
A
#
# COMPACT_ATOMS: atom_id res chain seq x y z
N MET A 1 -26.31 -6.20 -11.62
CA MET A 1 -24.86 -6.12 -11.88
C MET A 1 -24.20 -5.09 -10.96
N THR A 2 -24.38 -5.22 -9.64
CA THR A 2 -24.07 -4.18 -8.64
C THR A 2 -23.04 -4.62 -7.58
N GLU A 3 -22.73 -5.91 -7.47
CA GLU A 3 -21.79 -6.43 -6.45
C GLU A 3 -20.31 -6.10 -6.74
N THR A 4 -19.92 -5.94 -8.01
CA THR A 4 -18.51 -5.72 -8.38
C THR A 4 -18.03 -4.31 -8.05
N THR A 5 -18.91 -3.31 -8.10
CA THR A 5 -18.54 -1.90 -7.90
C THR A 5 -18.31 -1.57 -6.43
N THR A 6 -19.19 -2.03 -5.53
CA THR A 6 -19.04 -1.87 -4.06
C THR A 6 -17.80 -2.59 -3.53
N SER A 7 -17.48 -3.76 -4.11
CA SER A 7 -16.25 -4.50 -3.83
C SER A 7 -15.00 -3.74 -4.30
N GLY A 8 -15.04 -3.13 -5.49
CA GLY A 8 -13.93 -2.35 -6.04
C GLY A 8 -13.56 -1.12 -5.20
N LEU A 9 -14.55 -0.36 -4.75
CA LEU A 9 -14.33 0.86 -3.95
C LEU A 9 -13.77 0.55 -2.56
N THR A 10 -14.31 -0.50 -1.92
CA THR A 10 -13.79 -0.99 -0.64
C THR A 10 -12.34 -1.46 -0.76
N ARG A 11 -11.98 -2.07 -1.90
CA ARG A 11 -10.60 -2.49 -2.19
C ARG A 11 -9.66 -1.32 -2.42
N LEU A 12 -10.12 -0.28 -3.13
CA LEU A 12 -9.34 0.93 -3.37
C LEU A 12 -9.00 1.64 -2.05
N ARG A 13 -10.01 1.88 -1.20
CA ARG A 13 -9.83 2.52 0.11
C ARG A 13 -8.91 1.69 1.01
N GLY A 14 -9.11 0.38 1.06
CA GLY A 14 -8.27 -0.54 1.83
C GLY A 14 -6.81 -0.54 1.40
N SER A 15 -6.55 -0.56 0.09
CA SER A 15 -5.19 -0.44 -0.47
C SER A 15 -4.53 0.89 -0.08
N GLY A 16 -5.29 1.99 -0.14
CA GLY A 16 -4.80 3.31 0.25
C GLY A 16 -4.33 3.36 1.71
N TYR A 17 -5.09 2.78 2.65
CA TYR A 17 -4.63 2.65 4.04
C TYR A 17 -3.35 1.83 4.16
N GLY A 18 -3.24 0.73 3.41
CA GLY A 18 -2.02 -0.08 3.37
C GLY A 18 -0.81 0.70 2.88
N ALA A 19 -0.98 1.52 1.83
CA ALA A 19 0.08 2.35 1.27
C ALA A 19 0.54 3.44 2.26
N ILE A 20 -0.38 4.09 2.96
CA ILE A 20 -0.05 5.08 4.01
C ILE A 20 0.73 4.42 5.14
N ILE A 21 0.25 3.29 5.67
CA ILE A 21 0.90 2.55 6.75
C ILE A 21 2.33 2.17 6.32
N ALA A 22 2.47 1.56 5.15
CA ALA A 22 3.78 1.17 4.64
C ALA A 22 4.70 2.36 4.38
N GLY A 23 4.18 3.49 3.87
CA GLY A 23 4.96 4.71 3.69
C GLY A 23 5.50 5.26 5.01
N VAL A 24 4.65 5.33 6.04
CA VAL A 24 5.08 5.76 7.39
C VAL A 24 6.12 4.80 7.97
N PHE A 25 5.88 3.49 7.89
CA PHE A 25 6.84 2.49 8.34
C PHE A 25 8.17 2.57 7.57
N LEU A 26 8.12 2.79 6.25
CA LEU A 26 9.33 2.94 5.43
C LEU A 26 10.12 4.17 5.85
N ALA A 27 9.47 5.31 6.06
CA ALA A 27 10.10 6.52 6.54
C ALA A 27 10.83 6.26 7.86
N VAL A 28 10.15 5.67 8.85
CA VAL A 28 10.73 5.40 10.18
C VAL A 28 11.85 4.35 10.11
N LEU A 29 11.63 3.22 9.43
CA LEU A 29 12.62 2.15 9.36
C LEU A 29 13.87 2.60 8.59
N SER A 30 13.73 3.45 7.57
CA SER A 30 14.88 3.96 6.81
C SER A 30 15.82 4.87 7.62
N LEU A 31 15.37 5.37 8.78
CA LEU A 31 16.23 6.11 9.72
C LEU A 31 17.11 5.17 10.56
N LEU A 32 16.73 3.90 10.68
CA LEU A 32 17.39 2.91 11.54
C LEU A 32 18.10 1.82 10.75
N LEU A 33 17.62 1.52 9.55
CA LEU A 33 18.03 0.40 8.71
C LEU A 33 18.38 0.88 7.30
N PRO A 34 19.34 0.22 6.63
CA PRO A 34 19.55 0.43 5.21
C PRO A 34 18.28 0.17 4.39
N PHE A 35 18.08 0.95 3.32
CA PHE A 35 16.84 0.97 2.53
C PHE A 35 16.36 -0.42 2.09
N VAL A 36 17.28 -1.27 1.60
CA VAL A 36 16.96 -2.63 1.16
C VAL A 36 16.31 -3.44 2.29
N TYR A 37 16.84 -3.37 3.51
CA TYR A 37 16.30 -4.12 4.64
C TYR A 37 14.97 -3.56 5.14
N ALA A 38 14.81 -2.23 5.14
CA ALA A 38 13.54 -1.60 5.48
C ALA A 38 12.43 -2.01 4.49
N ALA A 39 12.71 -1.95 3.18
CA ALA A 39 11.75 -2.32 2.15
C ALA A 39 11.43 -3.82 2.16
N ALA A 40 12.45 -4.68 2.29
CA ALA A 40 12.26 -6.13 2.41
C ALA A 40 11.44 -6.50 3.65
N GLY A 41 11.70 -5.84 4.79
CA GLY A 41 10.92 -6.04 6.02
C GLY A 41 9.44 -5.70 5.84
N ILE A 42 9.15 -4.56 5.20
CA ILE A 42 7.77 -4.15 4.89
C ILE A 42 7.09 -5.16 3.96
N LEU A 43 7.79 -5.61 2.93
CA LEU A 43 7.27 -6.62 2.00
C LEU A 43 6.93 -7.93 2.72
N LEU A 44 7.82 -8.40 3.61
CA LEU A 44 7.60 -9.62 4.38
C LEU A 44 6.43 -9.47 5.37
N ILE A 45 6.32 -8.34 6.05
CA ILE A 45 5.18 -8.03 6.95
C ILE A 45 3.87 -8.02 6.14
N GLY A 46 3.86 -7.37 4.98
CA GLY A 46 2.71 -7.35 4.08
C GLY A 46 2.31 -8.76 3.62
N LEU A 47 3.29 -9.57 3.22
CA LEU A 47 3.04 -10.94 2.75
C LEU A 47 2.53 -11.85 3.88
N PHE A 48 3.12 -11.75 5.06
CA PHE A 48 2.66 -12.48 6.24
C PHE A 48 1.24 -12.05 6.65
N GLY A 49 0.98 -10.75 6.66
CA GLY A 49 -0.36 -10.19 6.88
C GLY A 49 -1.37 -10.68 5.85
N TRP A 50 -0.97 -10.78 4.57
CA TRP A 50 -1.83 -11.30 3.51
C TRP A 50 -2.16 -12.79 3.69
N ILE A 51 -1.15 -13.62 3.97
CA ILE A 51 -1.34 -15.07 4.21
C ILE A 51 -2.28 -15.30 5.39
N THR A 52 -2.04 -14.60 6.51
CA THR A 52 -2.84 -14.75 7.73
C THR A 52 -4.27 -14.22 7.56
N ALA A 53 -4.46 -13.09 6.88
CA ALA A 53 -5.79 -12.57 6.56
C ALA A 53 -6.58 -13.53 5.66
N ARG A 54 -5.91 -14.13 4.66
CA ARG A 54 -6.52 -15.12 3.77
C ARG A 54 -6.98 -16.38 4.54
N GLN A 55 -6.16 -16.87 5.48
CA GLN A 55 -6.53 -18.00 6.33
C GLN A 55 -7.74 -17.70 7.23
N LYS A 56 -7.88 -16.45 7.68
CA LYS A 56 -8.97 -16.02 8.58
C LYS A 56 -10.20 -15.45 7.85
N ASN A 57 -10.24 -15.48 6.51
CA ASN A 57 -11.28 -14.85 5.69
C ASN A 57 -11.51 -13.36 5.99
N VAL A 58 -10.42 -12.64 6.34
CA VAL A 58 -10.43 -11.20 6.62
C VAL A 58 -10.05 -10.42 5.35
N PRO A 59 -10.57 -9.19 5.14
CA PRO A 59 -10.20 -8.38 3.99
C PRO A 59 -8.69 -8.19 3.84
N THR A 60 -8.15 -8.56 2.67
CA THR A 60 -6.70 -8.52 2.37
C THR A 60 -6.25 -7.18 1.77
N THR A 61 -7.14 -6.21 1.66
CA THR A 61 -6.96 -4.99 0.87
C THR A 61 -5.86 -4.09 1.42
N VAL A 62 -5.77 -3.99 2.75
CA VAL A 62 -4.68 -3.29 3.44
C VAL A 62 -3.33 -3.98 3.19
N ALA A 63 -3.29 -5.32 3.26
CA ALA A 63 -2.07 -6.08 3.03
C ALA A 63 -1.53 -5.87 1.61
N ILE A 64 -2.41 -5.73 0.61
CA ILE A 64 -2.03 -5.45 -0.78
C ILE A 64 -1.29 -4.12 -0.88
N GLY A 65 -1.81 -3.05 -0.26
CA GLY A 65 -1.13 -1.74 -0.24
C GLY A 65 0.25 -1.82 0.40
N VAL A 66 0.39 -2.57 1.51
CA VAL A 66 1.68 -2.76 2.18
C VAL A 66 2.68 -3.53 1.31
N ILE A 67 2.22 -4.62 0.69
CA ILE A 67 3.03 -5.42 -0.24
C ILE A 67 3.49 -4.57 -1.42
N ALA A 68 2.60 -3.76 -2.00
CA ALA A 68 2.94 -2.91 -3.15
C ALA A 68 4.09 -1.95 -2.82
N ILE A 69 4.00 -1.23 -1.70
CA ILE A 69 5.06 -0.31 -1.28
C ILE A 69 6.34 -1.05 -0.92
N GLY A 70 6.25 -2.19 -0.23
CA GLY A 70 7.42 -3.03 0.06
C GLY A 70 8.13 -3.51 -1.22
N ALA A 71 7.36 -3.97 -2.20
CA ALA A 71 7.90 -4.45 -3.48
C ALA A 71 8.55 -3.31 -4.28
N ILE A 72 7.88 -2.15 -4.39
CA ILE A 72 8.46 -0.96 -5.04
C ILE A 72 9.74 -0.54 -4.31
N GLY A 73 9.72 -0.52 -2.97
CA GLY A 73 10.91 -0.19 -2.19
C GLY A 73 12.08 -1.15 -2.44
N VAL A 74 11.82 -2.45 -2.58
CA VAL A 74 12.87 -3.42 -2.92
C VAL A 74 13.44 -3.14 -4.30
N VAL A 75 12.59 -2.86 -5.30
CA VAL A 75 13.03 -2.52 -6.66
C VAL A 75 13.84 -1.22 -6.67
N GLU A 76 13.39 -0.18 -5.96
CA GLU A 76 14.10 1.10 -5.85
C GLU A 76 15.44 0.97 -5.13
N ALA A 77 15.54 0.04 -4.18
CA ALA A 77 16.77 -0.20 -3.44
C ALA A 77 17.81 -1.04 -4.23
N LEU A 78 17.41 -1.66 -5.34
CA LEU A 78 18.33 -2.41 -6.21
C LEU A 78 19.09 -1.46 -7.14
N PRO A 79 20.44 -1.48 -7.13
CA PRO A 79 21.26 -0.63 -7.98
C PRO A 79 20.93 -0.83 -9.47
N GLY A 80 20.60 0.25 -10.17
CA GLY A 80 20.38 0.24 -11.62
C GLY A 80 19.03 -0.33 -12.08
N VAL A 81 18.13 -0.67 -11.16
CA VAL A 81 16.77 -1.16 -11.50
C VAL A 81 15.70 -0.10 -11.21
N GLY A 82 15.83 0.58 -10.08
CA GLY A 82 14.90 1.62 -9.65
C GLY A 82 15.01 2.95 -10.39
N LEU A 83 14.05 3.83 -10.12
CA LEU A 83 14.02 5.22 -10.55
C LEU A 83 15.03 6.10 -9.77
N GLY A 84 15.66 5.55 -8.73
CA GLY A 84 16.62 6.26 -7.88
C GLY A 84 15.96 7.10 -6.80
N LEU A 85 14.76 6.70 -6.37
CA LEU A 85 14.05 7.41 -5.32
C LEU A 85 14.69 7.15 -3.95
N SER A 86 14.92 8.22 -3.20
CA SER A 86 15.29 8.07 -1.79
C SER A 86 14.13 7.46 -0.98
N PRO A 87 14.41 6.76 0.13
CA PRO A 87 13.38 6.11 0.94
C PRO A 87 12.32 7.09 1.44
N LEU A 88 12.73 8.31 1.81
CA LEU A 88 11.81 9.36 2.26
C LEU A 88 10.91 9.87 1.12
N VAL A 89 11.45 10.01 -0.09
CA VAL A 89 10.65 10.42 -1.26
C VAL A 89 9.64 9.34 -1.59
N LEU A 90 10.05 8.07 -1.62
CA LEU A 90 9.14 6.95 -1.85
C LEU A 90 8.05 6.86 -0.77
N ALA A 91 8.41 7.07 0.50
CA ALA A 91 7.45 7.14 1.60
C ALA A 91 6.43 8.28 1.42
N GLY A 92 6.90 9.48 1.04
CA GLY A 92 6.03 10.61 0.75
C GLY A 92 5.06 10.33 -0.40
N VAL A 93 5.56 9.74 -1.48
CA VAL A 93 4.75 9.31 -2.63
C VAL A 93 3.72 8.26 -2.22
N ALA A 94 4.12 7.25 -1.45
CA ALA A 94 3.22 6.21 -0.94
C ALA A 94 2.06 6.79 -0.11
N ILE A 95 2.35 7.75 0.78
CA ILE A 95 1.34 8.42 1.58
C ILE A 95 0.42 9.27 0.70
N ALA A 96 0.98 10.05 -0.24
CA ALA A 96 0.20 10.90 -1.13
C ALA A 96 -0.78 10.08 -1.99
N PHE A 97 -0.30 9.01 -2.62
CA PHE A 97 -1.14 8.10 -3.40
C PHE A 97 -2.15 7.34 -2.52
N GLY A 98 -1.76 6.92 -1.32
CA GLY A 98 -2.70 6.26 -0.41
C GLY A 98 -3.84 7.18 0.06
N VAL A 99 -3.54 8.46 0.32
CA VAL A 99 -4.56 9.49 0.59
C VAL A 99 -5.45 9.70 -0.63
N PHE A 100 -4.86 9.79 -1.82
CA PHE A 100 -5.60 9.90 -3.06
C PHE A 100 -6.57 8.73 -3.28
N ASP A 101 -6.13 7.48 -3.05
CA ASP A 101 -6.98 6.28 -3.18
C ASP A 101 -8.17 6.31 -2.21
N ILE A 102 -7.96 6.80 -0.98
CA ILE A 102 -9.04 6.96 0.02
C ILE A 102 -10.04 8.03 -0.44
N ILE A 103 -9.55 9.19 -0.90
CA ILE A 103 -10.39 10.29 -1.38
C ILE A 103 -11.17 9.85 -2.61
N ALA A 104 -10.49 9.26 -3.61
CA ALA A 104 -11.09 8.76 -4.83
C ALA A 104 -12.17 7.70 -4.52
N GLY A 105 -11.86 6.74 -3.63
CA GLY A 105 -12.85 5.76 -3.18
C GLY A 105 -14.08 6.42 -2.53
N THR A 106 -13.87 7.42 -1.68
CA THR A 106 -14.96 8.13 -0.99
C THR A 106 -15.78 9.02 -1.93
N LEU A 107 -15.16 9.65 -2.93
CA LEU A 107 -15.85 10.47 -3.93
C LEU A 107 -16.68 9.60 -4.87
N LEU A 108 -16.14 8.46 -5.29
CA LEU A 108 -16.83 7.52 -6.16
C LEU A 108 -18.02 6.83 -5.47
N ASP A 109 -17.97 6.66 -4.14
CA ASP A 109 -19.10 6.21 -3.30
C ASP A 109 -20.27 7.21 -3.29
N ARG A 110 -20.00 8.51 -3.53
CA ARG A 110 -21.01 9.60 -3.41
C ARG A 110 -21.69 9.99 -4.73
N LEU A 111 -21.30 9.40 -5.86
CA LEU A 111 -21.90 9.76 -7.15
C LEU A 111 -23.32 9.19 -7.29
N PRO A 112 -24.35 10.03 -7.54
CA PRO A 112 -25.74 9.60 -7.65
C PRO A 112 -25.94 8.78 -8.93
N GLY A 113 -26.49 7.57 -8.79
CA GLY A 113 -26.66 6.58 -9.87
C GLY A 113 -26.17 5.17 -9.53
N ARG A 114 -25.78 4.91 -8.27
CA ARG A 114 -25.18 3.64 -7.80
C ARG A 114 -25.86 3.04 -6.55
N ALA A 115 -27.13 3.36 -6.32
CA ALA A 115 -27.98 2.66 -5.34
C ALA A 115 -28.82 1.58 -6.05
#